data_AF-A0A820N0C7-F1
#
_entry.id   AF-A0A820N0C7-F1
#
_cell.length_a   1.000
_cell.length_b   1.000
_cell.length_c   1.000
_cell.angle_alpha   90.00
_cell.angle_beta   90.00
_cell.angle_gamma   90.00
#
_symmetry.space_group_name_H-M   'P 1'
#
loop_
_entity.id
_entity.type
_entity.pdbx_description
1 polymer ?
#
loop_
_entity_poly.entity_id
_entity_poly.type
_entity_poly.pdbx_seq_one_letter_code
_entity_poly.pdbx_strand_id
1 'polypeptide(L)'
;MSTPINKSALIEYNTELNKQANARDYLITFITNLAITTLDSIKLQASSLAQFTKATNQLTRTTLTLAADRCYQLTIALYLKRTRIPYEDVQTAATQLIQCAANLLSAVNGPLQQRTTILNLDSLRATTFPSDYDTDLESEWSN
;
A
#
# COMPACT_ATOMS: atom_id res chain seq x y z
N MET A 1 -21.45 -20.22 -26.17
CA MET A 1 -22.48 -19.39 -25.52
C MET A 1 -21.88 -18.79 -24.27
N SER A 2 -21.58 -17.49 -24.25
CA SER A 2 -21.19 -16.76 -23.05
C SER A 2 -22.44 -16.44 -22.24
N THR A 3 -22.53 -16.91 -21.00
CA THR A 3 -23.57 -16.50 -20.06
C THR A 3 -23.53 -14.98 -19.91
N PRO A 4 -24.68 -14.28 -20.03
CA PRO A 4 -24.69 -12.84 -19.82
C PRO A 4 -24.22 -12.52 -18.40
N ILE A 5 -23.19 -11.68 -18.27
CA ILE A 5 -22.66 -11.26 -16.96
C ILE A 5 -23.78 -10.54 -16.21
N ASN A 6 -24.11 -11.03 -15.02
CA ASN A 6 -25.06 -10.38 -14.14
C ASN A 6 -24.44 -9.06 -13.65
N LYS A 7 -24.91 -7.94 -14.21
CA LYS A 7 -24.40 -6.59 -13.90
C LYS A 7 -24.54 -6.24 -12.42
N SER A 8 -25.61 -6.69 -11.76
CA SER A 8 -25.83 -6.43 -10.33
C SER A 8 -24.79 -7.15 -9.47
N ALA A 9 -24.54 -8.43 -9.75
CA ALA A 9 -23.53 -9.22 -9.05
C ALA A 9 -22.11 -8.66 -9.25
N LEU A 10 -21.82 -8.15 -10.45
CA LEU A 10 -20.54 -7.49 -10.74
C LEU A 10 -20.37 -6.17 -9.95
N ILE A 11 -21.43 -5.36 -9.83
CA ILE A 11 -21.40 -4.12 -9.05
C ILE A 11 -21.17 -4.42 -7.56
N GLU A 12 -21.88 -5.41 -7.00
CA GLU A 12 -21.72 -5.83 -5.61
C GLU A 12 -20.30 -6.35 -5.35
N TYR A 13 -19.79 -7.21 -6.24
CA TYR A 13 -18.41 -7.71 -6.18
C TYR A 13 -17.38 -6.58 -6.15
N ASN A 14 -17.49 -5.61 -7.07
CA ASN A 14 -16.59 -4.45 -7.11
C ASN A 14 -16.72 -3.58 -5.85
N THR A 15 -17.93 -3.43 -5.31
CA THR A 15 -18.17 -2.67 -4.08
C THR A 15 -17.44 -3.31 -2.90
N GLU A 16 -17.54 -4.63 -2.75
CA GLU A 16 -16.88 -5.35 -1.67
C GLU A 16 -15.36 -5.35 -1.81
N LEU A 17 -14.85 -5.52 -3.03
CA LEU A 17 -13.42 -5.36 -3.32
C LEU A 17 -12.89 -3.98 -2.90
N ASN A 18 -13.62 -2.91 -3.20
CA ASN A 18 -13.24 -1.55 -2.80
C ASN A 18 -13.25 -1.39 -1.28
N LYS A 19 -14.23 -1.95 -0.57
CA LYS A 19 -14.24 -1.91 0.91
C LYS A 19 -13.01 -2.59 1.50
N GLN A 20 -12.64 -3.76 0.98
CA GLN A 20 -11.44 -4.47 1.42
C GLN A 20 -10.15 -3.71 1.09
N ALA A 21 -10.08 -3.08 -0.09
CA ALA A 21 -8.98 -2.20 -0.46
C ALA A 21 -8.84 -1.02 0.53
N ASN A 22 -9.95 -0.35 0.85
CA ASN A 22 -9.95 0.77 1.79
C ASN A 22 -9.53 0.36 3.20
N ALA A 23 -10.02 -0.78 3.70
CA ALA A 23 -9.61 -1.30 5.01
C ALA A 23 -8.11 -1.60 5.04
N ARG A 24 -7.56 -2.15 3.95
CA ARG A 24 -6.12 -2.42 3.84
C ARG A 24 -5.28 -1.15 3.79
N ASP A 25 -5.71 -0.16 3.00
CA ASP A 25 -5.05 1.14 2.94
C ASP A 25 -4.99 1.80 4.32
N TYR A 26 -6.09 1.74 5.07
CA TYR A 26 -6.13 2.20 6.46
C TYR A 26 -5.13 1.46 7.34
N LEU A 27 -5.12 0.12 7.29
CA LEU A 27 -4.25 -0.71 8.13
C LEU A 27 -2.76 -0.51 7.80
N ILE A 28 -2.41 -0.37 6.52
CA ILE A 28 -1.03 -0.08 6.12
C ILE A 28 -0.63 1.31 6.62
N THR A 29 -1.48 2.32 6.44
CA THR A 29 -1.22 3.67 6.96
C THR A 29 -1.05 3.66 8.48
N PHE A 30 -1.87 2.90 9.19
CA PHE A 30 -1.74 2.72 10.63
C PHE A 30 -0.37 2.11 10.99
N ILE A 31 0.05 1.03 10.33
CA ILE A 31 1.34 0.37 10.59
C ILE A 31 2.51 1.29 10.30
N THR A 32 2.46 2.06 9.21
CA THR A 32 3.53 2.99 8.85
C THR A 32 3.71 4.09 9.89
N ASN A 33 2.67 4.40 10.68
CA ASN A 33 2.70 5.39 11.75
C ASN A 33 3.08 4.82 13.13
N LEU A 34 3.21 3.50 13.29
CA LEU A 34 3.64 2.91 14.56
C LEU A 34 5.09 3.32 14.88
N ALA A 35 5.52 3.21 16.13
CA ALA A 35 6.93 3.44 16.47
C ALA A 35 7.77 2.18 16.20
N ILE A 36 9.02 2.34 15.76
CA ILE A 36 9.99 1.24 15.60
C ILE A 36 10.92 1.23 16.81
N THR A 37 10.51 0.58 17.90
CA THR A 37 11.20 0.65 19.19
C THR A 37 11.93 -0.66 19.54
N THR A 38 11.24 -1.78 19.39
CA THR A 38 11.70 -3.12 19.80
C THR A 38 11.81 -4.09 18.62
N LEU A 39 12.46 -5.23 18.83
CA LEU A 39 12.47 -6.33 17.85
C LEU A 39 11.05 -6.80 17.53
N ASP A 40 10.19 -6.95 18.55
CA ASP A 40 8.81 -7.37 18.35
C ASP A 40 8.02 -6.37 17.50
N SER A 41 8.28 -5.07 17.68
CA SER A 41 7.68 -4.05 16.82
C SER A 41 8.13 -4.19 15.37
N ILE A 42 9.39 -4.57 15.13
CA ILE A 42 9.91 -4.80 13.78
C ILE A 42 9.26 -6.04 13.15
N LYS A 43 9.23 -7.16 13.89
CA LYS A 43 8.65 -8.43 13.43
C LYS A 43 7.16 -8.27 13.15
N LEU A 44 6.42 -7.65 14.06
CA LEU A 44 5.00 -7.40 13.89
C LEU A 44 4.75 -6.58 12.62
N GLN A 45 5.40 -5.42 12.50
CA GLN A 45 5.20 -4.55 11.35
C GLN A 45 5.64 -5.20 10.03
N ALA A 46 6.78 -5.89 10.00
CA ALA A 46 7.24 -6.62 8.82
C ALA A 46 6.23 -7.70 8.39
N SER A 47 5.76 -8.52 9.33
CA SER A 47 4.79 -9.57 9.06
C SER A 47 3.46 -9.00 8.55
N SER A 48 2.95 -7.95 9.18
CA SER A 48 1.70 -7.31 8.79
C SER A 48 1.81 -6.64 7.42
N LEU A 49 2.92 -5.96 7.13
CA LEU A 49 3.17 -5.38 5.81
C LEU A 49 3.25 -6.47 4.74
N ALA A 50 3.96 -7.58 4.99
CA ALA A 50 4.01 -8.71 4.05
C ALA A 50 2.62 -9.30 3.78
N GLN A 51 1.78 -9.46 4.82
CA GLN A 51 0.42 -9.97 4.68
C GLN A 51 -0.49 -9.02 3.92
N PHE A 52 -0.48 -7.73 4.27
CA PHE A 52 -1.35 -6.74 3.64
C PHE A 52 -0.95 -6.50 2.19
N THR A 53 0.35 -6.46 1.89
CA THR A 53 0.82 -6.23 0.53
C THR A 53 0.59 -7.42 -0.41
N LYS A 54 0.30 -8.62 0.11
CA LYS A 54 0.07 -9.83 -0.72
C LYS A 54 -1.06 -9.67 -1.74
N ALA A 55 -2.11 -8.91 -1.39
CA ALA A 55 -3.20 -8.58 -2.30
C ALA A 55 -2.86 -7.33 -3.14
N THR A 56 -1.86 -7.48 -4.00
CA THR A 56 -1.23 -6.37 -4.74
C THR A 56 -2.20 -5.56 -5.60
N ASN A 57 -3.34 -6.14 -6.01
CA ASN A 57 -4.38 -5.53 -6.84
C ASN A 57 -5.34 -4.59 -6.13
N GLN A 58 -5.19 -4.46 -4.82
CA GLN A 58 -6.07 -3.67 -3.97
C GLN A 58 -5.29 -2.56 -3.23
N LEU A 59 -4.08 -2.20 -3.68
CA LEU A 59 -3.25 -1.15 -3.10
C LEU A 59 -3.29 0.12 -3.96
N THR A 60 -3.49 1.27 -3.33
CA THR A 60 -3.35 2.59 -3.99
C THR A 60 -1.89 2.96 -4.18
N ARG A 61 -1.62 3.92 -5.10
CA ARG A 61 -0.25 4.45 -5.29
C ARG A 61 0.35 5.00 -3.99
N THR A 62 -0.44 5.74 -3.21
CA THR A 62 0.01 6.30 -1.94
C THR A 62 0.40 5.21 -0.96
N THR A 63 -0.43 4.17 -0.82
CA THR A 63 -0.15 3.02 0.07
C THR A 63 1.08 2.25 -0.36
N LEU A 64 1.33 2.11 -1.66
CA LEU A 64 2.55 1.50 -2.19
C LEU A 64 3.80 2.28 -1.74
N THR A 65 3.78 3.60 -1.88
CA THR A 65 4.89 4.47 -1.44
C THR A 65 5.11 4.37 0.06
N LEU A 66 4.05 4.46 0.87
CA LEU A 66 4.14 4.37 2.32
C LEU A 66 4.70 3.01 2.77
N ALA A 67 4.18 1.91 2.21
CA ALA A 67 4.65 0.58 2.54
C ALA A 67 6.11 0.36 2.11
N ALA A 68 6.53 0.91 0.96
CA ALA A 68 7.91 0.80 0.49
C ALA A 68 8.88 1.54 1.43
N ASP A 69 8.58 2.80 1.76
CA ASP A 69 9.37 3.58 2.71
C ASP A 69 9.43 2.88 4.07
N ARG A 70 8.30 2.31 4.52
CA ARG A 70 8.27 1.59 5.78
C ARG A 70 9.10 0.31 5.77
N CYS A 71 9.03 -0.47 4.69
CA CYS A 71 9.85 -1.68 4.54
C CYS A 71 11.36 -1.30 4.49
N TYR A 72 11.73 -0.15 3.95
CA TYR A 72 13.09 0.39 4.05
C TYR A 72 13.50 0.76 5.50
N GLN A 73 12.68 1.54 6.20
CA GLN A 73 12.95 1.94 7.60
C GLN A 73 13.10 0.73 8.53
N LEU A 74 12.22 -0.27 8.40
CA LEU A 74 12.28 -1.50 9.18
C LEU A 74 13.54 -2.31 8.87
N THR A 75 13.99 -2.32 7.62
CA THR A 75 15.24 -2.98 7.21
C THR A 75 16.45 -2.33 7.88
N ILE A 76 16.52 -1.00 7.91
CA ILE A 76 17.59 -0.29 8.63
C ILE A 76 17.55 -0.61 10.12
N ALA A 77 16.37 -0.53 10.74
CA ALA A 77 16.22 -0.79 12.16
C ALA A 77 16.63 -2.23 12.53
N LEU A 78 16.27 -3.21 11.69
CA LEU A 78 16.68 -4.59 11.84
C LEU A 78 18.22 -4.73 11.73
N TYR A 79 18.83 -4.11 10.71
CA TYR A 79 20.26 -4.13 10.49
C TYR A 79 21.04 -3.55 11.68
N LEU A 80 20.58 -2.44 12.26
CA LEU A 80 21.20 -1.79 13.42
C LEU A 80 21.09 -2.62 14.70
N LYS A 81 20.02 -3.40 14.85
CA LYS A 81 19.79 -4.25 16.03
C LYS A 81 20.30 -5.68 15.89
N ARG A 82 20.76 -6.08 14.69
CA ARG A 82 21.08 -7.48 14.33
C ARG A 82 22.02 -8.21 15.29
N THR A 83 22.95 -7.51 15.91
CA THR A 83 23.97 -8.12 16.80
C THR A 83 23.44 -8.42 18.21
N ARG A 84 22.23 -7.92 18.54
CA ARG A 84 21.59 -8.06 19.86
C ARG A 84 20.36 -8.97 19.82
N ILE A 85 20.14 -9.68 18.71
CA ILE A 85 18.93 -10.47 18.48
C ILE A 85 19.28 -11.86 17.93
N PRO A 86 18.46 -12.89 18.22
CA PRO A 86 18.66 -14.23 17.66
C PRO A 86 18.66 -14.22 16.13
N TYR A 87 19.51 -15.06 15.53
CA TYR A 87 19.62 -15.14 14.06
C TYR A 87 18.28 -15.54 13.40
N GLU A 88 17.53 -16.45 14.02
CA GLU A 88 16.20 -16.89 13.54
C GLU A 88 15.19 -15.73 13.44
N ASP A 89 15.26 -14.78 14.37
CA ASP A 89 14.41 -13.59 14.37
C ASP A 89 14.82 -12.62 13.27
N VAL A 90 16.14 -12.44 13.05
CA VAL A 90 16.67 -11.67 11.92
C VAL A 90 16.19 -12.27 10.61
N GLN A 91 16.35 -13.58 10.45
CA GLN A 91 15.97 -14.30 9.24
C GLN A 91 14.47 -14.18 8.97
N THR A 92 13.65 -14.34 10.00
CA THR A 92 12.18 -14.23 9.89
C THR A 92 11.77 -12.82 9.47
N ALA A 93 12.26 -11.79 10.16
CA ALA A 93 11.92 -10.40 9.84
C ALA A 93 12.43 -10.00 8.45
N ALA A 94 13.66 -10.39 8.09
CA ALA A 94 14.22 -10.14 6.77
C ALA A 94 13.40 -10.80 5.65
N THR A 95 12.96 -12.05 5.85
CA THR A 95 12.10 -12.76 4.89
C THR A 95 10.78 -12.04 4.67
N GLN A 96 10.15 -11.55 5.74
CA GLN A 96 8.90 -10.79 5.66
C GLN A 96 9.09 -9.45 4.94
N LEU A 97 10.19 -8.75 5.20
CA LEU A 97 10.52 -7.49 4.53
C LEU A 97 10.81 -7.70 3.04
N ILE A 98 11.49 -8.77 2.67
CA ILE A 98 11.72 -9.16 1.26
C ILE A 98 10.39 -9.51 0.59
N GLN A 99 9.51 -10.26 1.27
CA GLN A 99 8.19 -10.59 0.76
C GLN A 99 7.35 -9.32 0.55
N CYS A 100 7.37 -8.38 1.50
CA CYS A 100 6.76 -7.06 1.35
C CYS A 100 7.29 -6.37 0.08
N ALA A 101 8.61 -6.25 -0.08
CA ALA A 101 9.22 -5.59 -1.23
C ALA A 101 8.82 -6.26 -2.56
N ALA A 102 8.85 -7.59 -2.63
CA ALA A 102 8.44 -8.34 -3.82
C ALA A 102 6.97 -8.14 -4.17
N ASN A 103 6.09 -8.10 -3.16
CA ASN A 103 4.67 -7.79 -3.35
C ASN A 103 4.49 -6.38 -3.90
N LEU A 104 5.21 -5.38 -3.36
CA LEU A 104 5.14 -4.00 -3.81
C LEU A 104 5.61 -3.84 -5.25
N LEU A 105 6.75 -4.45 -5.62
CA LEU A 105 7.23 -4.51 -7.01
C LEU A 105 6.19 -5.13 -7.95
N SER A 106 5.55 -6.22 -7.53
CA SER A 106 4.49 -6.87 -8.30
C SER A 106 3.24 -6.01 -8.44
N ALA A 107 2.94 -5.18 -7.42
CA ALA A 107 1.82 -4.25 -7.45
C ALA A 107 2.03 -3.09 -8.42
N VAL A 108 3.27 -2.55 -8.48
CA VAL A 108 3.64 -1.45 -9.40
C VAL A 108 3.60 -1.88 -10.87
N ASN A 109 3.78 -3.18 -11.16
CA ASN A 109 3.61 -3.72 -12.51
C ASN A 109 2.14 -3.80 -12.96
N GLY A 110 1.18 -3.68 -12.03
CA GLY A 110 -0.26 -3.77 -12.31
C GLY A 110 -0.84 -2.64 -13.20
N PRO A 111 -0.50 -1.36 -12.96
CA PRO A 111 -0.84 -0.26 -13.86
C PRO A 111 -0.43 -0.45 -15.33
N LEU A 112 0.67 -1.17 -15.61
CA LEU A 112 1.12 -1.48 -16.98
C LEU A 112 0.32 -2.62 -17.63
N GLN A 113 -0.47 -3.38 -16.87
CA GLN A 113 -1.20 -4.57 -17.32
C GLN A 113 -2.75 -4.41 -17.23
N GLN A 114 -3.29 -3.20 -17.38
CA GLN A 114 -4.74 -2.92 -17.41
C GLN A 114 -5.51 -3.30 -16.12
N ARG A 115 -5.17 -2.69 -14.98
CA ARG A 115 -6.05 -2.74 -13.79
C ARG A 115 -7.23 -1.77 -13.90
N THR A 116 -8.21 -2.12 -14.72
CA THR A 116 -9.49 -1.42 -14.84
C THR A 116 -10.56 -2.06 -13.95
N THR A 117 -10.58 -1.76 -12.63
CA THR A 117 -11.84 -1.79 -11.82
C THR A 117 -11.73 -1.35 -10.34
N ILE A 118 -10.55 -1.35 -9.70
CA ILE A 118 -10.50 -1.48 -8.21
C ILE A 118 -10.17 -0.19 -7.44
N LEU A 119 -9.79 0.92 -8.08
CA LEU A 119 -9.32 2.08 -7.31
C LEU A 119 -10.25 3.27 -7.45
N ASN A 120 -11.47 3.15 -6.92
CA ASN A 120 -12.34 4.32 -6.75
C ASN A 120 -11.64 5.41 -5.94
N LEU A 121 -10.77 5.05 -5.01
CA LEU A 121 -10.03 5.99 -4.18
C LEU A 121 -8.86 6.67 -4.93
N ASP A 122 -8.12 5.95 -5.79
CA ASP A 122 -7.14 6.61 -6.67
C ASP A 122 -7.84 7.40 -7.78
N SER A 123 -8.95 6.90 -8.33
CA SER A 123 -9.78 7.66 -9.27
C SER A 123 -10.26 8.94 -8.62
N LEU A 124 -10.84 8.87 -7.42
CA LEU A 124 -11.29 10.02 -6.65
C LEU A 124 -10.13 10.99 -6.42
N ARG A 125 -8.97 10.51 -5.93
CA ARG A 125 -7.78 11.36 -5.69
C ARG A 125 -7.22 11.98 -6.96
N ALA A 126 -7.27 11.26 -8.09
CA ALA A 126 -6.81 11.76 -9.38
C ALA A 126 -7.77 12.79 -9.99
N THR A 127 -9.06 12.73 -9.64
CA THR A 127 -10.08 13.66 -10.14
C THR A 127 -10.42 14.79 -9.16
N THR A 128 -10.02 14.67 -7.89
CA THR A 128 -10.20 15.73 -6.89
C THR A 128 -9.05 16.71 -7.03
N PHE A 129 -9.36 17.99 -7.30
CA PHE A 129 -8.34 19.03 -7.31
C PHE A 129 -7.72 19.19 -5.91
N PRO A 130 -6.38 19.32 -5.80
CA PRO A 130 -5.73 19.62 -4.54
C PRO A 130 -6.31 20.89 -3.91
N SER A 131 -6.55 20.88 -2.59
CA SER A 131 -7.09 22.05 -1.88
C SER A 131 -6.11 23.23 -1.83
N ASP A 132 -4.84 22.97 -2.15
CA ASP A 132 -3.74 23.93 -2.29
C ASP A 132 -3.44 24.27 -3.75
N TYR A 133 -4.30 23.85 -4.69
CA TYR A 133 -4.20 24.28 -6.07
C TYR A 133 -4.67 25.73 -6.15
N ASP A 134 -3.72 26.67 -6.12
CA ASP A 134 -3.98 28.09 -6.36
C ASP A 134 -4.65 28.23 -7.73
N THR A 135 -5.97 28.34 -7.73
CA THR A 135 -6.77 28.72 -8.89
C THR A 135 -6.54 30.18 -9.30
N ASP A 136 -5.67 30.89 -8.58
CA ASP A 136 -5.40 32.32 -8.72
C ASP A 136 -4.19 32.63 -9.61
N LEU A 137 -3.57 31.62 -10.25
CA LEU A 137 -2.46 31.85 -11.19
C LEU A 137 -2.87 32.73 -12.39
N GLU A 138 -4.15 32.77 -12.74
CA GLU A 138 -4.71 33.64 -13.80
C GLU A 138 -4.80 35.12 -13.38
N SER A 139 -4.83 35.44 -12.07
CA SER A 139 -4.86 36.83 -11.60
C SER A 139 -3.46 37.45 -11.54
N GLU A 140 -2.41 36.64 -11.40
CA GLU A 140 -1.01 37.11 -11.45
C GLU A 140 -0.56 37.51 -12.86
N TRP A 141 -1.27 37.06 -13.91
CA TRP A 141 -0.96 37.35 -15.32
C TRP A 141 -1.84 38.47 -15.89
N SER A 142 -2.74 39.03 -15.08
CA SER A 142 -3.72 40.06 -15.46
C SER A 142 -3.28 41.50 -15.13
N ASN A 143 -2.01 41.74 -14.77
CA ASN A 143 -1.44 43.07 -14.52
C ASN A 143 -0.53 43.56 -15.66
#